data_AF-A0A521U9M9-F1
#
_entry.id   AF-A0A521U9M9-F1
#
_cell.length_a   1.000
_cell.length_b   1.000
_cell.length_c   1.000
_cell.angle_alpha   90.00
_cell.angle_beta   90.00
_cell.angle_gamma   90.00
#
_symmetry.space_group_name_H-M   'P 1'
#
loop_
_entity.id
_entity.type
_entity.pdbx_description
1 polymer ?
#
loop_
_entity_poly.entity_id
_entity_poly.type
_entity_poly.pdbx_seq_one_letter_code
_entity_poly.pdbx_strand_id
1 'polypeptide(L)'
;MSNSLQSALSQISEEFAQKVFEVIRTAFIAELGKVSLSAGPAPAPRARAAAPKALAPAAKSEAVKKPAAKGERLARRSSESIAEALDNIAGLLRKKPGIGSEEIQKTLGLARNEIARPIALGISTGVLRKSGEKRATKYFAGSGAKSAAKKAPSAKKAPKKAPKKAPKKGADEAATATEST
;
A
#
# COMPACT_ATOMS: atom_id res chain seq x y z
N MET A 1 -37.78 37.25 -36.01
CA MET A 1 -37.51 37.52 -34.58
C MET A 1 -36.88 36.33 -33.84
N SER A 2 -36.84 35.11 -34.39
CA SER A 2 -36.24 33.91 -33.78
C SER A 2 -34.70 33.85 -33.81
N ASN A 3 -34.06 34.54 -34.76
CA ASN A 3 -32.61 34.48 -34.95
C ASN A 3 -31.80 35.22 -33.87
N SER A 4 -32.36 36.25 -33.20
CA SER A 4 -31.63 37.05 -32.21
C SER A 4 -31.46 36.32 -30.87
N LEU A 5 -32.47 35.56 -30.43
CA LEU A 5 -32.39 34.75 -29.21
C LEU A 5 -31.36 33.63 -29.38
N GLN A 6 -31.39 32.93 -30.52
CA GLN A 6 -30.41 31.90 -30.83
C GLN A 6 -28.98 32.46 -30.86
N SER A 7 -28.79 33.65 -31.45
CA SER A 7 -27.49 34.32 -31.44
C SER A 7 -27.02 34.70 -30.03
N ALA A 8 -27.91 35.20 -29.17
CA ALA A 8 -27.59 35.52 -27.78
C ALA A 8 -27.24 34.26 -26.96
N LEU A 9 -27.96 33.15 -27.15
CA LEU A 9 -27.64 31.87 -26.52
C LEU A 9 -26.27 31.35 -26.97
N SER A 10 -25.96 31.42 -28.26
CA SER A 10 -24.66 31.03 -28.79
C SER A 10 -23.54 31.87 -28.17
N GLN A 11 -23.70 33.19 -28.10
CA GLN A 11 -22.72 34.09 -27.48
C GLN A 11 -22.46 33.76 -26.01
N ILE A 12 -23.52 33.52 -25.22
CA ILE A 12 -23.39 33.17 -23.80
C ILE A 12 -22.73 31.79 -23.64
N SER A 13 -23.06 30.82 -24.51
CA SER A 13 -22.45 29.50 -24.46
C SER A 13 -20.97 29.50 -24.80
N GLU A 14 -20.56 30.35 -25.77
CA GLU A 14 -19.17 30.53 -26.17
C GLU A 14 -18.37 31.18 -25.04
N GLU A 15 -18.89 32.25 -24.43
CA GLU A 15 -18.26 32.94 -23.30
C GLU A 15 -18.14 32.01 -22.07
N PHE A 16 -19.18 31.20 -21.80
CA PHE A 16 -19.14 30.21 -20.75
C PHE A 16 -18.06 29.16 -21.01
N ALA A 17 -17.99 28.60 -22.21
CA ALA A 17 -16.98 27.62 -22.59
C ALA A 17 -15.57 28.19 -22.41
N GLN A 18 -15.34 29.42 -22.88
CA GLN A 18 -14.05 30.11 -22.72
C GLN A 18 -13.66 30.26 -21.25
N LYS A 19 -14.58 30.70 -20.39
CA LYS A 19 -14.32 30.83 -18.94
C LYS A 19 -14.03 29.48 -18.28
N VAL A 20 -14.74 28.43 -18.65
CA VAL A 20 -14.47 27.07 -18.14
C VAL A 20 -13.07 26.61 -18.54
N PHE A 21 -12.69 26.80 -19.80
CA PHE A 21 -11.34 26.44 -20.27
C PHE A 21 -10.24 27.25 -19.57
N GLU A 22 -10.46 28.54 -19.33
CA GLU A 22 -9.50 29.37 -18.57
C GLU A 22 -9.36 28.90 -17.12
N VAL A 23 -10.46 28.61 -16.43
CA VAL A 23 -10.42 28.09 -15.05
C VAL A 23 -9.69 26.75 -14.99
N ILE A 24 -9.98 25.84 -15.93
CA ILE A 24 -9.31 24.56 -16.02
C ILE A 24 -7.80 24.76 -16.28
N ARG A 25 -7.43 25.59 -17.26
CA ARG A 25 -6.02 25.85 -17.60
C ARG A 25 -5.26 26.49 -16.45
N THR A 26 -5.84 27.48 -15.77
CA THR A 26 -5.21 28.15 -14.62
C THR A 26 -5.07 27.21 -13.43
N ALA A 27 -6.08 26.38 -13.15
CA ALA A 27 -6.00 25.34 -12.12
C ALA A 27 -4.90 24.31 -12.42
N PHE A 28 -4.81 23.83 -13.68
CA PHE A 28 -3.76 22.91 -14.10
C PHE A 28 -2.36 23.53 -14.02
N ILE A 29 -2.18 24.80 -14.43
CA ILE A 29 -0.87 25.48 -14.30
C ILE A 29 -0.51 25.65 -12.82
N ALA A 30 -1.47 26.03 -11.97
CA ALA A 30 -1.25 26.15 -10.53
C ALA A 30 -0.89 24.79 -9.88
N GLU A 31 -1.41 23.69 -10.41
CA GLU A 31 -1.07 22.33 -9.98
C GLU A 31 0.30 21.87 -10.51
N LEU A 32 0.61 22.12 -11.78
CA LEU A 32 1.93 21.82 -12.38
C LEU A 32 3.06 22.63 -11.73
N GLY A 33 2.82 23.89 -11.36
CA GLY A 33 3.80 24.71 -10.62
C GLY A 33 4.17 24.12 -9.26
N LYS A 34 3.24 23.39 -8.61
CA LYS A 34 3.50 22.65 -7.37
C LYS A 34 4.30 21.37 -7.61
N VAL A 35 4.24 20.81 -8.83
CA VAL A 35 4.91 19.56 -9.21
C VAL A 35 6.30 19.81 -9.84
N SER A 36 6.52 20.94 -10.51
CA SER A 36 7.64 21.09 -11.47
C SER A 36 8.84 21.96 -11.03
N LEU A 37 8.89 22.55 -9.84
CA LEU A 37 10.01 23.45 -9.47
C LEU A 37 10.71 23.13 -8.13
N SER A 38 10.45 21.96 -7.54
CA SER A 38 11.36 21.44 -6.50
C SER A 38 12.61 20.82 -7.16
N ALA A 39 13.41 21.66 -7.83
CA ALA A 39 14.82 21.38 -8.03
C ALA A 39 15.48 21.43 -6.65
N GLY A 40 15.51 20.26 -5.99
CA GLY A 40 16.17 20.10 -4.70
C GLY A 40 17.64 20.48 -4.78
N PRO A 41 18.23 21.01 -3.69
CA PRO A 41 19.62 21.46 -3.68
C PRO A 41 20.56 20.28 -3.99
N ALA A 42 21.48 20.52 -4.92
CA ALA A 42 22.49 19.55 -5.34
C ALA A 42 23.28 19.00 -4.14
N PRO A 43 23.56 17.69 -4.07
CA PRO A 43 24.38 17.13 -3.00
C PRO A 43 25.84 17.57 -3.17
N ALA A 44 26.37 18.28 -2.16
CA ALA A 44 27.79 18.60 -2.08
C ALA A 44 28.64 17.31 -2.03
N PRO A 45 29.80 17.24 -2.72
CA PRO A 45 30.67 16.07 -2.68
C PRO A 45 31.29 15.93 -1.28
N ARG A 46 31.03 14.79 -0.61
CA ARG A 46 31.72 14.43 0.64
C ARG A 46 33.20 14.18 0.34
N ALA A 47 34.06 15.06 0.85
CA ALA A 47 35.48 14.80 0.94
C ALA A 47 35.74 13.53 1.76
N ARG A 48 36.48 12.59 1.18
CA ARG A 48 36.98 11.38 1.84
C ARG A 48 38.15 11.78 2.74
N ALA A 49 37.88 12.07 4.01
CA ALA A 49 38.94 12.22 4.99
C ALA A 49 39.39 10.83 5.47
N ALA A 50 40.65 10.54 5.22
CA ALA A 50 41.35 9.31 5.62
C ALA A 50 41.41 9.16 7.14
N ALA A 51 41.30 7.93 7.63
CA ALA A 51 41.56 7.57 9.01
C ALA A 51 42.91 6.84 9.12
N PRO A 52 43.72 7.12 10.15
CA PRO A 52 44.53 6.10 10.78
C PRO A 52 43.96 5.69 12.14
N LYS A 53 44.13 4.42 12.41
CA LYS A 53 43.60 3.62 13.52
C LYS A 53 44.55 3.71 14.71
N ALA A 54 44.06 4.08 15.90
CA ALA A 54 44.75 3.83 17.17
C ALA A 54 43.74 3.69 18.32
N LEU A 55 44.08 2.79 19.25
CA LEU A 55 43.25 2.20 20.31
C LEU A 55 43.06 3.08 21.56
N ALA A 56 42.04 2.69 22.35
CA ALA A 56 41.90 2.80 23.82
C ALA A 56 40.89 3.87 24.36
N PRO A 57 40.34 3.73 25.59
CA PRO A 57 38.92 3.37 25.79
C PRO A 57 38.08 4.36 26.63
N ALA A 58 36.77 4.19 26.52
CA ALA A 58 35.71 4.57 27.47
C ALA A 58 35.71 5.99 28.08
N ALA A 59 35.03 6.92 27.40
CA ALA A 59 34.35 8.04 28.05
C ALA A 59 32.86 8.00 27.66
N LYS A 60 31.99 7.99 28.67
CA LYS A 60 30.53 8.11 28.53
C LYS A 60 30.22 9.48 27.91
N SER A 61 29.96 9.51 26.62
CA SER A 61 29.31 10.66 25.99
C SER A 61 27.83 10.35 25.82
N GLU A 62 27.01 11.15 26.50
CA GLU A 62 25.57 11.18 26.31
C GLU A 62 25.27 11.30 24.82
N ALA A 63 24.68 10.24 24.27
CA ALA A 63 24.28 10.20 22.88
C ALA A 63 23.15 11.20 22.69
N VAL A 64 23.52 12.44 22.32
CA VAL A 64 22.60 13.43 21.77
C VAL A 64 21.87 12.75 20.62
N LYS A 65 20.59 12.43 20.85
CA LYS A 65 19.70 11.85 19.86
C LYS A 65 19.60 12.84 18.71
N LYS A 66 20.37 12.60 17.65
CA LYS A 66 20.22 13.27 16.36
C LYS A 66 18.76 13.13 15.96
N PRO A 67 18.00 14.21 15.71
CA PRO A 67 16.64 14.08 15.25
C PRO A 67 16.68 13.29 13.94
N ALA A 68 15.97 12.16 13.90
CA ALA A 68 15.80 11.41 12.68
C ALA A 68 15.23 12.38 11.65
N ALA A 69 16.06 12.75 10.65
CA ALA A 69 15.61 13.55 9.54
C ALA A 69 14.40 12.81 8.97
N LYS A 70 13.21 13.41 9.13
CA LYS A 70 12.00 13.00 8.43
C LYS A 70 12.32 13.22 6.97
N GLY A 71 12.93 12.21 6.35
CA GLY A 71 12.99 12.12 4.91
C GLY A 71 11.57 12.33 4.44
N GLU A 72 11.41 13.36 3.62
CA GLU A 72 10.18 13.64 2.91
C GLU A 72 9.85 12.38 2.11
N ARG A 73 9.08 11.48 2.75
CA ARG A 73 8.67 10.24 2.14
C ARG A 73 7.76 10.68 1.01
N LEU A 74 8.23 10.48 -0.22
CA LEU A 74 7.47 10.73 -1.44
C LEU A 74 5.99 10.45 -1.17
N ALA A 75 5.18 11.49 -1.33
CA ALA A 75 3.77 11.45 -0.96
C ALA A 75 3.14 10.19 -1.53
N ARG A 76 2.47 9.43 -0.68
CA ARG A 76 1.75 8.24 -1.15
C ARG A 76 0.70 8.73 -2.15
N ARG A 77 0.61 8.10 -3.32
CA ARG A 77 -0.43 8.39 -4.33
C ARG A 77 -1.81 8.53 -3.68
N SER A 78 -2.62 9.43 -4.24
CA SER A 78 -4.02 9.62 -3.87
C SER A 78 -4.78 8.30 -3.99
N SER A 79 -5.81 8.11 -3.16
CA SER A 79 -6.63 6.90 -3.15
C SER A 79 -7.29 6.61 -4.50
N GLU A 80 -7.65 7.66 -5.25
CA GLU A 80 -8.26 7.56 -6.57
C GLU A 80 -7.29 6.98 -7.60
N SER A 81 -6.06 7.49 -7.66
CA SER A 81 -5.01 6.95 -8.55
C SER A 81 -4.71 5.48 -8.27
N ILE A 82 -4.90 5.01 -7.03
CA ILE A 82 -4.76 3.60 -6.67
C ILE A 82 -5.92 2.75 -7.20
N ALA A 83 -7.14 3.29 -7.18
CA ALA A 83 -8.34 2.61 -7.68
C ALA A 83 -8.30 2.47 -9.21
N GLU A 84 -7.96 3.54 -9.93
CA GLU A 84 -7.79 3.50 -11.39
C GLU A 84 -6.72 2.50 -11.82
N ALA A 85 -5.57 2.50 -11.13
CA ALA A 85 -4.53 1.51 -11.38
C ALA A 85 -5.01 0.07 -11.13
N LEU A 86 -5.86 -0.15 -10.12
CA LEU A 86 -6.44 -1.46 -9.84
C LEU A 86 -7.40 -1.89 -10.94
N ASP A 87 -8.24 -1.00 -11.45
CA ASP A 87 -9.17 -1.32 -12.54
C ASP A 87 -8.43 -1.66 -13.84
N ASN A 88 -7.36 -0.92 -14.15
CA ASN A 88 -6.48 -1.22 -15.28
C ASN A 88 -5.80 -2.59 -15.13
N ILE A 89 -5.29 -2.91 -13.94
CA ILE A 89 -4.72 -4.23 -13.64
C ILE A 89 -5.78 -5.33 -13.78
N ALA A 90 -6.98 -5.14 -13.22
CA ALA A 90 -8.07 -6.11 -13.30
C ALA A 90 -8.52 -6.33 -14.75
N GLY A 91 -8.62 -5.27 -15.56
CA GLY A 91 -8.91 -5.34 -16.99
C GLY A 91 -7.85 -6.13 -17.76
N LEU A 92 -6.56 -5.91 -17.45
CA LEU A 92 -5.46 -6.62 -18.08
C LEU A 92 -5.47 -8.11 -17.71
N LEU A 93 -5.70 -8.45 -16.44
CA LEU A 93 -5.72 -9.84 -15.96
C LEU A 93 -6.93 -10.63 -16.47
N ARG A 94 -8.02 -9.96 -16.84
CA ARG A 94 -9.15 -10.58 -17.56
C ARG A 94 -8.77 -10.98 -18.99
N LYS A 95 -7.92 -10.18 -19.66
CA LYS A 95 -7.43 -10.46 -21.01
C LYS A 95 -6.30 -11.50 -21.02
N LYS A 96 -5.40 -11.41 -20.04
CA LYS A 96 -4.22 -12.28 -19.88
C LYS A 96 -4.13 -12.80 -18.43
N PRO A 97 -4.78 -13.93 -18.13
CA PRO A 97 -4.73 -14.52 -16.79
C PRO A 97 -3.36 -15.15 -16.51
N GLY A 98 -2.91 -15.09 -15.25
CA GLY A 98 -1.74 -15.85 -14.79
C GLY A 98 -0.38 -15.22 -15.07
N ILE A 99 -0.32 -13.90 -15.23
CA ILE A 99 0.92 -13.15 -15.44
C ILE A 99 1.58 -12.71 -14.12
N GLY A 100 2.89 -12.49 -14.16
CA GLY A 100 3.69 -12.02 -13.02
C GLY A 100 3.68 -10.50 -12.85
N SER A 101 4.10 -10.01 -11.68
CA SER A 101 4.11 -8.56 -11.37
C SER A 101 5.04 -7.73 -12.28
N GLU A 102 6.10 -8.32 -12.81
CA GLU A 102 7.02 -7.61 -13.72
C GLU A 102 6.41 -7.45 -15.12
N GLU A 103 5.62 -8.42 -15.56
CA GLU A 103 4.94 -8.32 -16.85
C GLU A 103 3.78 -7.34 -16.79
N ILE A 104 3.07 -7.27 -15.65
CA ILE A 104 2.08 -6.22 -15.37
C ILE A 104 2.74 -4.82 -15.41
N GLN A 105 3.95 -4.67 -14.86
CA GLN A 105 4.72 -3.41 -14.93
C GLN A 105 5.03 -3.03 -16.38
N LYS A 106 5.58 -3.97 -17.16
CA LYS A 106 5.96 -3.73 -18.56
C LYS A 106 4.77 -3.39 -19.44
N THR A 107 3.64 -4.07 -19.23
CA THR A 107 2.44 -3.88 -20.06
C THR A 107 1.68 -2.61 -19.74
N LEU A 108 1.67 -2.16 -18.49
CA LEU A 108 1.02 -0.90 -18.08
C LEU A 108 1.97 0.30 -18.07
N GLY A 109 3.27 0.10 -18.26
CA GLY A 109 4.29 1.16 -18.17
C GLY A 109 4.45 1.74 -16.76
N LEU A 110 4.00 1.03 -15.73
CA LEU A 110 4.00 1.50 -14.34
C LEU A 110 5.28 1.08 -13.61
N ALA A 111 5.75 1.93 -12.70
CA ALA A 111 6.91 1.64 -11.88
C ALA A 111 6.60 0.55 -10.84
N ARG A 112 7.64 -0.16 -10.35
CA ARG A 112 7.52 -1.17 -9.29
C ARG A 112 6.83 -0.64 -8.03
N ASN A 113 7.09 0.62 -7.67
CA ASN A 113 6.53 1.29 -6.51
C ASN A 113 5.02 1.60 -6.70
N GLU A 114 4.56 1.62 -7.94
CA GLU A 114 3.19 1.96 -8.30
C GLU A 114 2.27 0.75 -8.35
N ILE A 115 2.82 -0.45 -8.55
CA ILE A 115 2.02 -1.67 -8.69
C ILE A 115 1.81 -2.42 -7.36
N ALA A 116 2.75 -2.32 -6.43
CA ALA A 116 2.69 -3.08 -5.18
C ALA A 116 1.42 -2.78 -4.34
N ARG A 117 1.04 -1.51 -4.22
CA ARG A 117 -0.13 -1.08 -3.44
C ARG A 117 -1.48 -1.47 -4.07
N PRO A 118 -1.74 -1.17 -5.35
CA PRO A 118 -2.96 -1.60 -6.04
C PRO A 118 -3.14 -3.12 -6.03
N ILE A 119 -2.07 -3.90 -6.22
CA ILE A 119 -2.16 -5.37 -6.13
C ILE A 119 -2.53 -5.81 -4.71
N ALA A 120 -1.88 -5.25 -3.68
CA ALA A 120 -2.20 -5.56 -2.30
C ALA A 120 -3.67 -5.22 -1.96
N LEU A 121 -4.14 -4.06 -2.44
CA LEU A 121 -5.53 -3.63 -2.28
C LEU A 121 -6.48 -4.58 -3.02
N GLY A 122 -6.21 -4.92 -4.28
CA GLY A 122 -7.02 -5.83 -5.08
C GLY A 122 -7.09 -7.25 -4.53
N ILE A 123 -6.02 -7.74 -3.88
CA ILE A 123 -6.05 -9.02 -3.17
C ILE A 123 -6.91 -8.90 -1.91
N SER A 124 -6.78 -7.80 -1.16
CA SER A 124 -7.55 -7.57 0.07
C SER A 124 -9.06 -7.44 -0.20
N THR A 125 -9.44 -6.77 -1.30
CA THR A 125 -10.84 -6.61 -1.73
C THR A 125 -11.37 -7.81 -2.51
N GLY A 126 -10.51 -8.79 -2.82
CA GLY A 126 -10.87 -10.00 -3.57
C GLY A 126 -11.10 -9.78 -5.06
N VAL A 127 -10.80 -8.58 -5.58
CA VAL A 127 -10.81 -8.27 -7.01
C VAL A 127 -9.70 -9.01 -7.75
N LEU A 128 -8.60 -9.34 -7.05
CA LEU A 128 -7.47 -10.11 -7.57
C LEU A 128 -7.23 -11.36 -6.72
N ARG A 129 -6.71 -12.41 -7.36
CA ARG A 129 -6.22 -13.63 -6.70
C ARG A 129 -4.74 -13.82 -7.03
N LYS A 130 -3.99 -14.34 -6.07
CA LYS A 130 -2.57 -14.66 -6.20
C LYS A 130 -2.40 -16.18 -6.16
N SER A 131 -1.58 -16.72 -7.04
CA SER A 131 -1.12 -18.12 -7.00
C SER A 131 0.40 -18.18 -7.12
N GLY A 132 1.01 -19.22 -6.53
CA GLY A 132 2.45 -19.43 -6.54
C GLY A 132 3.20 -18.77 -5.39
N GLU A 133 4.50 -19.09 -5.31
CA GLU A 133 5.34 -18.80 -4.16
C GLU A 133 6.64 -18.08 -4.59
N LYS A 134 7.15 -17.19 -3.72
CA LYS A 134 8.34 -16.38 -3.97
C LYS A 134 8.26 -15.64 -5.33
N ARG A 135 9.20 -15.92 -6.24
CA ARG A 135 9.31 -15.27 -7.56
C ARG A 135 8.37 -15.85 -8.61
N ALA A 136 7.78 -17.03 -8.37
CA ALA A 136 6.79 -17.65 -9.26
C ALA A 136 5.35 -17.14 -9.00
N THR A 137 5.21 -15.95 -8.41
CA THR A 137 3.90 -15.38 -8.11
C THR A 137 3.19 -14.98 -9.41
N LYS A 138 2.05 -15.60 -9.68
CA LYS A 138 1.12 -15.27 -10.77
C LYS A 138 -0.15 -14.67 -10.22
N TYR A 139 -0.71 -13.69 -10.94
CA TYR A 139 -1.94 -13.02 -10.55
C TYR A 139 -3.08 -13.33 -11.52
N PHE A 140 -4.29 -13.40 -10.96
CA PHE A 140 -5.52 -13.76 -11.65
C PHE A 140 -6.63 -12.76 -11.28
N ALA A 141 -7.56 -12.51 -12.21
CA ALA A 141 -8.76 -11.76 -11.89
C ALA A 141 -9.63 -12.55 -10.90
N GLY A 142 -10.01 -11.93 -9.80
CA GLY A 142 -10.90 -12.48 -8.78
C GLY A 142 -12.36 -12.09 -9.04
N SER A 143 -13.28 -12.79 -8.37
CA SER A 143 -14.73 -12.52 -8.47
C SER A 143 -15.23 -11.37 -7.58
N GLY A 144 -14.33 -10.71 -6.83
CA GLY A 144 -14.67 -9.69 -5.83
C GLY A 144 -15.42 -8.48 -6.36
N ALA A 145 -15.19 -8.10 -7.63
CA ALA A 145 -15.87 -6.96 -8.27
C ALA A 145 -17.39 -7.17 -8.46
N LYS A 146 -17.89 -8.41 -8.47
CA LYS A 146 -19.34 -8.72 -8.47
C LYS A 146 -19.84 -9.29 -7.14
N SER A 147 -18.96 -9.46 -6.14
CA SER A 147 -19.29 -10.14 -4.87
C SER A 147 -19.36 -9.18 -3.67
N ALA A 148 -19.00 -7.90 -3.84
CA ALA A 148 -19.15 -6.89 -2.78
C ALA A 148 -20.61 -6.68 -2.33
N ALA A 149 -21.60 -7.05 -3.14
CA ALA A 149 -23.02 -7.02 -2.76
C ALA A 149 -23.51 -8.27 -1.99
N LYS A 150 -22.67 -9.30 -1.74
CA LYS A 150 -23.18 -10.54 -1.10
C LYS A 150 -22.24 -11.24 -0.13
N LYS A 151 -21.21 -10.59 0.40
CA LYS A 151 -20.39 -11.21 1.46
C LYS A 151 -19.88 -10.21 2.49
N ALA A 152 -20.80 -9.82 3.39
CA ALA A 152 -20.41 -9.49 4.75
C ALA A 152 -19.70 -10.70 5.39
N PRO A 153 -18.63 -10.49 6.18
CA PRO A 153 -17.82 -11.59 6.71
C PRO A 153 -18.57 -12.33 7.81
N SER A 154 -18.92 -13.60 7.57
CA SER A 154 -19.22 -14.51 8.67
C SER A 154 -17.94 -14.80 9.44
N ALA A 155 -17.89 -14.29 10.66
CA ALA A 155 -16.87 -14.60 11.66
C ALA A 155 -16.80 -16.12 11.86
N LYS A 156 -15.82 -16.78 11.24
CA LYS A 156 -15.47 -18.16 11.58
C LYS A 156 -14.61 -18.18 12.84
N LYS A 157 -15.33 -18.14 13.96
CA LYS A 157 -15.17 -18.93 15.19
C LYS A 157 -13.84 -19.71 15.30
N ALA A 158 -12.98 -19.24 16.20
CA ALA A 158 -11.84 -20.00 16.71
C ALA A 158 -12.32 -21.33 17.34
N PRO A 159 -11.63 -22.47 17.13
CA PRO A 159 -11.91 -23.66 17.90
C PRO A 159 -11.35 -23.50 19.33
N LYS A 160 -12.24 -23.15 20.27
CA LYS A 160 -12.04 -23.44 21.70
C LYS A 160 -12.10 -24.96 21.87
N LYS A 161 -10.99 -25.62 22.21
CA LYS A 161 -11.03 -26.93 22.86
C LYS A 161 -10.42 -26.82 24.26
N ALA A 162 -11.19 -27.35 25.20
CA ALA A 162 -11.20 -27.10 26.64
C ALA A 162 -9.98 -27.68 27.40
N PRO A 163 -9.82 -27.32 28.70
CA PRO A 163 -8.56 -27.45 29.44
C PRO A 163 -8.29 -28.88 29.92
N LYS A 164 -7.03 -29.31 29.85
CA LYS A 164 -6.57 -30.54 30.51
C LYS A 164 -6.56 -30.33 32.02
N LYS A 165 -7.39 -31.14 32.69
CA LYS A 165 -7.59 -31.25 34.13
C LYS A 165 -6.30 -31.76 34.80
N ALA A 166 -5.85 -31.07 35.84
CA ALA A 166 -4.78 -31.50 36.74
C ALA A 166 -5.25 -32.68 37.62
N PRO A 167 -4.36 -33.61 38.03
CA PRO A 167 -4.61 -34.44 39.20
C PRO A 167 -4.06 -33.75 40.46
N LYS A 168 -4.95 -33.50 41.44
CA LYS A 168 -4.59 -33.30 42.85
C LYS A 168 -5.44 -34.25 43.68
N LYS A 169 -4.80 -35.16 44.41
CA LYS A 169 -5.28 -35.60 45.73
C LYS A 169 -4.07 -36.03 46.56
N GLY A 170 -3.84 -35.32 47.67
CA GLY A 170 -2.90 -35.69 48.74
C GLY A 170 -3.35 -36.97 49.43
N ALA A 171 -2.40 -37.76 49.95
CA ALA A 171 -1.87 -37.69 51.32
C ALA A 171 -2.86 -38.26 52.33
N ASP A 172 -2.54 -39.42 52.92
CA ASP A 172 -2.39 -39.57 54.38
C ASP A 172 -1.77 -40.93 54.75
N GLU A 173 -1.37 -41.02 56.01
CA GLU A 173 -0.32 -41.83 56.64
C GLU A 173 -0.74 -43.23 57.15
N ALA A 174 0.29 -43.95 57.61
CA ALA A 174 0.33 -44.87 58.76
C ALA A 174 0.07 -46.39 58.60
N ALA A 175 1.10 -47.12 59.05
CA ALA A 175 1.05 -48.22 60.01
C ALA A 175 1.14 -49.70 59.55
N THR A 176 2.30 -50.27 59.86
CA THR A 176 2.56 -51.53 60.63
C THR A 176 2.58 -52.92 59.98
N ALA A 177 3.47 -53.76 60.55
CA ALA A 177 3.60 -55.23 60.51
C ALA A 177 4.45 -55.82 59.36
N THR A 178 5.74 -56.16 59.54
CA THR A 178 6.38 -57.34 60.19
C THR A 178 6.53 -58.59 59.30
N GLU A 179 7.78 -59.06 59.24
CA GLU A 179 8.25 -60.47 59.18
C GLU A 179 8.12 -61.36 57.91
N SER A 180 9.31 -61.84 57.51
CA SER A 180 9.70 -63.26 57.37
C SER A 180 9.01 -64.15 56.33
N THR A 181 9.75 -64.54 55.29
CA THR A 181 10.23 -65.91 54.99
C THR A 181 10.95 -65.93 53.64
#